data_AF-A0A953NI23-F1
#
_entry.id   AF-A0A953NI23-F1
#
_cell.length_a   1.000
_cell.length_b   1.000
_cell.length_c   1.000
_cell.angle_alpha   90.00
_cell.angle_beta   90.00
_cell.angle_gamma   90.00
#
_symmetry.space_group_name_H-M   'P 1'
#
loop_
_entity.id
_entity.type
_entity.pdbx_description
1 polymer ?
#
loop_
_entity_poly.entity_id
_entity_poly.type
_entity_poly.pdbx_seq_one_letter_code
_entity_poly.pdbx_strand_id
1 'polypeptide(L)'
;MEVPAIDLRATGVEINYLLVCKRKLWFYSKGLTMEHNSNKVEIGKQVHDDKLEGKKTELLIDETIRIDYIDKDLAIHEIKMSRAEEQATKYQILYYIYYLRQKGIQCSKGVVHYPQERRTETIVYDEKAYDDIQNLLNQINYIKQLNIPPKPEFTHKCKKCSYYELCFC
;
A
#
# COMPACT_ATOMS: atom_id res chain seq x y z
N MET A 1 -17.85 11.16 -26.65
CA MET A 1 -17.11 11.72 -25.50
C MET A 1 -16.40 10.55 -24.85
N GLU A 2 -15.10 10.44 -25.08
CA GLU A 2 -14.28 9.39 -24.46
C GLU A 2 -14.22 9.66 -22.96
N VAL A 3 -14.74 8.73 -22.15
CA VAL A 3 -14.49 8.72 -20.72
C VAL A 3 -12.98 8.51 -20.58
N PRO A 4 -12.22 9.43 -19.96
CA PRO A 4 -10.79 9.23 -19.80
C PRO A 4 -10.59 7.93 -19.04
N ALA A 5 -9.84 7.00 -19.63
CA ALA A 5 -9.50 5.74 -18.99
C ALA A 5 -8.92 6.06 -17.61
N ILE A 6 -9.60 5.63 -16.55
CA ILE A 6 -9.06 5.71 -15.19
C ILE A 6 -7.70 5.03 -15.23
N ASP A 7 -6.64 5.81 -15.05
CA ASP A 7 -5.29 5.24 -15.00
C ASP A 7 -5.22 4.37 -13.75
N LEU A 8 -5.39 3.06 -13.94
CA LEU A 8 -5.35 2.03 -12.90
C LEU A 8 -3.95 1.91 -12.24
N ARG A 9 -2.95 2.66 -12.73
CA ARG A 9 -1.53 2.61 -12.33
C ARG A 9 -1.26 3.37 -11.02
N ALA A 10 -2.00 3.03 -9.97
CA ALA A 10 -1.52 3.23 -8.61
C ALA A 10 -0.90 1.93 -8.11
N THR A 11 0.20 1.99 -7.39
CA THR A 11 0.80 0.83 -6.73
C THR A 11 0.26 0.67 -5.32
N GLY A 12 0.42 -0.50 -4.72
CA GLY A 12 0.11 -0.69 -3.29
C GLY A 12 0.88 0.27 -2.38
N VAL A 13 2.10 0.64 -2.78
CA VAL A 13 2.93 1.64 -2.09
C VAL A 13 2.29 3.02 -2.16
N GLU A 14 1.77 3.43 -3.31
CA GLU A 14 1.08 4.72 -3.46
C GLU A 14 -0.20 4.80 -2.63
N ILE A 15 -0.98 3.71 -2.54
CA ILE A 15 -2.15 3.62 -1.65
C ILE A 15 -1.73 3.79 -0.18
N ASN A 16 -0.68 3.08 0.25
CA ASN A 16 -0.16 3.23 1.60
C ASN A 16 0.31 4.67 1.84
N TYR A 17 1.07 5.26 0.92
CA TYR A 17 1.63 6.60 1.09
C TYR A 17 0.55 7.68 1.10
N LEU A 18 -0.50 7.56 0.30
CA LEU A 18 -1.63 8.48 0.34
C LEU A 18 -2.22 8.55 1.77
N LEU A 19 -2.42 7.39 2.40
CA LEU A 19 -3.05 7.26 3.71
C LEU A 19 -2.11 7.59 4.88
N VAL A 20 -0.79 7.44 4.67
CA VAL A 20 0.22 7.74 5.68
C VAL A 20 0.66 9.20 5.62
N CYS A 21 1.02 9.69 4.44
CA CYS A 21 1.51 11.05 4.21
C CYS A 21 1.48 11.42 2.71
N LYS A 22 0.59 12.35 2.33
CA LYS A 22 0.46 12.87 0.95
C LYS A 22 1.75 13.46 0.40
N ARG A 23 2.58 14.06 1.26
CA ARG A 23 3.89 14.61 0.87
C ARG A 23 4.88 13.50 0.50
N LYS A 24 4.87 12.38 1.23
CA LYS A 24 5.66 11.18 0.93
C LYS A 24 5.25 10.58 -0.42
N LEU A 25 3.94 10.48 -0.68
CA LEU A 25 3.41 10.07 -1.97
C LEU A 25 3.94 10.95 -3.11
N TRP A 26 3.92 12.29 -2.92
CA TRP A 26 4.45 13.21 -3.91
C TRP A 26 5.93 12.93 -4.21
N PHE A 27 6.78 12.83 -3.18
CA PHE A 27 8.21 12.55 -3.37
C PHE A 27 8.45 11.24 -4.11
N TYR A 28 7.78 10.17 -3.68
CA TYR A 28 7.84 8.86 -4.33
C TYR A 28 7.46 8.95 -5.82
N SER A 29 6.40 9.69 -6.15
CA SER A 29 5.96 9.87 -7.54
C SER A 29 6.95 10.64 -8.43
N LYS A 30 7.88 11.40 -7.82
CA LYS A 30 8.97 12.09 -8.52
C LYS A 30 10.29 11.29 -8.51
N GLY A 31 10.26 10.04 -8.05
CA GLY A 31 11.44 9.18 -7.95
C GLY A 31 12.35 9.47 -6.76
N LEU A 32 11.93 10.33 -5.84
CA LEU A 32 12.67 10.63 -4.62
C LEU A 32 12.32 9.58 -3.57
N THR A 33 13.18 8.56 -3.44
CA THR A 33 13.03 7.46 -2.48
C THR A 33 14.06 7.59 -1.36
N MET A 34 13.65 7.35 -0.11
CA MET A 34 14.50 7.51 1.09
C MET A 34 14.54 6.24 1.96
N GLU A 35 13.86 5.18 1.54
CA GLU A 35 13.63 3.96 2.32
C GLU A 35 14.94 3.23 2.66
N HIS A 36 15.98 3.38 1.83
CA HIS A 36 17.31 2.83 2.06
C HIS A 36 18.07 3.49 3.22
N ASN A 37 17.67 4.69 3.63
CA ASN A 37 18.27 5.41 4.77
C ASN A 37 17.63 5.04 6.11
N SER A 38 16.76 4.03 6.15
CA SER A 38 16.04 3.63 7.36
C SER A 38 16.31 2.17 7.73
N ASN A 39 17.17 1.96 8.72
CA ASN A 39 17.44 0.64 9.31
C ASN A 39 16.14 -0.07 9.74
N LYS A 40 15.12 0.68 10.18
CA LYS A 40 13.81 0.12 10.55
C LYS A 40 13.08 -0.48 9.34
N VAL A 41 13.11 0.21 8.20
CA VAL A 41 12.47 -0.28 6.97
C VAL A 41 13.23 -1.50 6.46
N GLU A 42 14.55 -1.47 6.50
CA GLU A 42 15.41 -2.59 6.10
C GLU A 42 15.17 -3.84 6.95
N ILE A 43 15.18 -3.72 8.29
CA ILE A 43 14.84 -4.82 9.20
C ILE A 43 13.44 -5.37 8.91
N GLY A 44 12.48 -4.47 8.64
CA GLY A 44 11.11 -4.86 8.31
C GLY A 44 11.01 -5.72 7.05
N LYS A 45 11.83 -5.44 6.03
CA LYS A 45 11.93 -6.23 4.80
C LYS A 45 12.56 -7.59 5.07
N GLN A 46 13.72 -7.63 5.72
CA GLN A 46 14.42 -8.89 6.01
C GLN A 46 13.55 -9.86 6.80
N VAL A 47 12.86 -9.39 7.85
CA VAL A 47 11.98 -10.26 8.67
C VAL A 47 10.74 -10.70 7.89
N HIS A 48 10.30 -9.92 6.89
CA HIS A 48 9.22 -10.31 5.99
C HIS A 48 9.69 -11.42 5.03
N ASP A 49 10.86 -11.25 4.43
CA ASP A 49 11.50 -12.25 3.55
C ASP A 49 11.70 -13.58 4.29
N ASP A 50 12.26 -13.57 5.51
CA ASP A 50 12.46 -14.75 6.36
C ASP A 50 11.14 -15.51 6.65
N LYS A 51 10.00 -14.80 6.71
CA LYS A 51 8.68 -15.40 6.97
C LYS A 51 8.01 -15.95 5.74
N LEU A 52 8.40 -15.45 4.57
CA LEU A 52 7.99 -15.99 3.29
C LEU A 52 8.83 -17.20 2.89
N GLU A 53 10.02 -17.39 3.47
CA GLU A 53 10.86 -18.55 3.22
C GLU A 53 10.09 -19.87 3.50
N GLY A 54 9.82 -20.64 2.44
CA GLY A 54 9.04 -21.89 2.47
C GLY A 54 7.52 -21.74 2.29
N LYS A 55 6.97 -20.52 2.23
CA LYS A 55 5.58 -20.25 1.86
C LYS A 55 5.51 -19.71 0.43
N LYS A 56 4.64 -20.33 -0.36
CA LYS A 56 4.39 -20.09 -1.79
C LYS A 56 4.56 -18.61 -2.22
N THR A 57 5.58 -18.40 -3.06
CA THR A 57 5.91 -17.27 -3.95
C THR A 57 5.04 -16.02 -3.86
N GLU A 58 5.69 -14.93 -3.44
CA GLU A 58 5.26 -13.55 -3.72
C GLU A 58 4.89 -13.40 -5.21
N LEU A 59 3.73 -12.81 -5.47
CA LEU A 59 3.18 -12.61 -6.81
C LEU A 59 3.23 -11.13 -7.18
N LEU A 60 4.02 -10.80 -8.19
CA LEU A 60 4.01 -9.49 -8.83
C LEU A 60 3.11 -9.54 -10.07
N ILE A 61 2.08 -8.70 -10.09
CA ILE A 61 1.10 -8.64 -11.18
C ILE A 61 1.18 -7.26 -11.84
N ASP A 62 1.45 -7.26 -13.16
CA ASP A 62 1.52 -6.07 -14.02
C ASP A 62 2.42 -4.95 -13.46
N GLU A 63 3.47 -5.30 -12.72
CA GLU A 63 4.35 -4.36 -12.00
C GLU A 63 3.60 -3.38 -11.06
N THR A 64 2.33 -3.67 -10.74
CA THR A 64 1.41 -2.74 -10.07
C THR A 64 1.11 -3.19 -8.65
N ILE A 65 0.75 -4.46 -8.48
CA ILE A 65 0.45 -5.05 -7.19
C ILE A 65 1.39 -6.20 -6.89
N ARG A 66 1.80 -6.28 -5.63
CA ARG A 66 2.72 -7.26 -5.09
C ARG A 66 2.00 -7.91 -3.92
N ILE A 67 1.67 -9.18 -4.07
CA ILE A 67 0.86 -9.94 -3.11
C ILE A 67 1.75 -11.02 -2.51
N ASP A 68 1.81 -11.12 -1.18
CA ASP A 68 2.61 -12.16 -0.52
C ASP A 68 2.15 -13.56 -0.91
N TYR A 69 0.84 -13.84 -0.86
CA TYR A 69 0.27 -15.13 -1.25
C TYR A 69 -1.24 -15.05 -1.53
N ILE A 70 -1.76 -15.90 -2.42
CA ILE A 70 -3.19 -16.09 -2.68
C ILE A 70 -3.57 -17.55 -2.41
N ASP A 71 -4.65 -17.76 -1.64
CA ASP A 71 -5.12 -19.11 -1.31
C ASP A 71 -6.04 -19.73 -2.38
N LYS A 72 -6.51 -20.96 -2.13
CA LYS A 72 -7.39 -21.69 -3.05
C LYS A 72 -8.77 -21.05 -3.22
N ASP A 73 -9.21 -20.26 -2.24
CA ASP A 73 -10.47 -19.52 -2.25
C ASP A 73 -10.28 -18.11 -2.85
N LEU A 74 -9.13 -17.86 -3.48
CA LEU A 74 -8.72 -16.57 -4.05
C LEU A 74 -8.64 -15.46 -2.99
N ALA A 75 -8.45 -15.77 -1.71
CA ALA A 75 -8.21 -14.77 -0.69
C ALA A 75 -6.75 -14.28 -0.76
N ILE A 76 -6.56 -12.97 -0.65
CA ILE A 76 -5.23 -12.34 -0.59
C ILE A 76 -4.70 -12.45 0.83
N HIS A 77 -3.46 -12.88 1.01
CA HIS A 77 -2.78 -12.90 2.30
C HIS A 77 -1.63 -11.91 2.30
N GLU A 78 -1.50 -11.15 3.39
CA GLU A 78 -0.43 -10.16 3.60
C GLU A 78 0.15 -10.33 5.00
N ILE A 79 1.46 -10.24 5.14
CA ILE A 79 2.16 -10.35 6.43
C ILE A 79 2.69 -8.97 6.83
N LYS A 80 2.24 -8.46 7.98
CA LYS A 80 2.76 -7.20 8.56
C LYS A 80 3.37 -7.45 9.93
N MET A 81 4.51 -6.80 10.21
CA MET A 81 5.19 -6.95 11.50
C MET A 81 4.45 -6.29 12.65
N SER A 82 3.71 -5.22 12.39
CA SER A 82 2.91 -4.56 13.40
C SER A 82 1.70 -3.86 12.80
N ARG A 83 0.79 -3.42 13.66
CA ARG A 83 -0.42 -2.67 13.30
C ARG A 83 -0.21 -1.15 13.13
N ALA A 84 1.04 -0.68 13.04
CA ALA A 84 1.38 0.75 13.05
C ALA A 84 0.69 1.60 11.95
N GLU A 85 0.15 0.96 10.91
CA GLU A 85 -0.56 1.60 9.80
C GLU A 85 -1.77 0.77 9.34
N GLU A 86 -2.54 0.22 10.29
CA GLU A 86 -3.68 -0.68 10.04
C GLU A 86 -4.64 -0.17 8.95
N GLN A 87 -4.97 1.12 8.94
CA GLN A 87 -5.84 1.70 7.91
C GLN A 87 -5.20 1.69 6.52
N ALA A 88 -3.90 1.99 6.43
CA ALA A 88 -3.17 1.96 5.16
C ALA A 88 -3.08 0.52 4.63
N THR A 89 -2.79 -0.44 5.52
CA THR A 89 -2.81 -1.87 5.18
C THR A 89 -4.20 -2.30 4.72
N LYS A 90 -5.27 -1.89 5.41
CA LYS A 90 -6.65 -2.23 5.03
C LYS A 90 -6.96 -1.82 3.60
N TYR A 91 -6.70 -0.56 3.25
CA TYR A 91 -7.00 -0.07 1.91
C TYR A 91 -6.02 -0.57 0.85
N GLN A 92 -4.77 -0.89 1.20
CA GLN A 92 -3.86 -1.58 0.29
C GLN A 92 -4.45 -2.93 -0.15
N ILE A 93 -4.99 -3.71 0.80
CA ILE A 93 -5.66 -4.98 0.49
C ILE A 93 -6.94 -4.75 -0.32
N LEU A 94 -7.80 -3.80 0.06
CA LEU A 94 -8.99 -3.47 -0.73
C LEU A 94 -8.63 -3.04 -2.16
N TYR A 95 -7.53 -2.31 -2.34
CA TYR A 95 -7.03 -1.94 -3.66
C TYR A 95 -6.56 -3.16 -4.45
N TYR A 96 -5.85 -4.11 -3.83
CA TYR A 96 -5.45 -5.34 -4.50
C TYR A 96 -6.66 -6.17 -4.95
N ILE A 97 -7.67 -6.30 -4.08
CA ILE A 97 -8.93 -6.97 -4.43
C ILE A 97 -9.62 -6.24 -5.60
N TYR A 98 -9.74 -4.91 -5.52
CA TYR A 98 -10.29 -4.09 -6.61
C TYR A 98 -9.56 -4.37 -7.93
N TYR A 99 -8.22 -4.33 -7.92
CA TYR A 99 -7.39 -4.53 -9.11
C TYR A 99 -7.61 -5.91 -9.73
N LEU A 100 -7.61 -6.96 -8.92
CA LEU A 100 -7.88 -8.33 -9.38
C LEU A 100 -9.29 -8.46 -9.97
N ARG A 101 -10.30 -7.82 -9.35
CA ARG A 101 -11.68 -7.83 -9.87
C ARG A 101 -11.81 -7.12 -11.22
N GLN A 102 -11.08 -6.01 -11.44
CA GLN A 102 -11.02 -5.35 -12.75
C GLN A 102 -10.38 -6.26 -13.83
N LYS A 103 -9.56 -7.24 -13.43
CA LYS A 103 -8.97 -8.25 -14.31
C LYS A 103 -9.84 -9.52 -14.46
N GLY A 104 -11.05 -9.52 -13.89
CA GLY A 104 -11.99 -10.65 -13.95
C GLY A 104 -11.79 -11.72 -12.88
N ILE A 105 -10.86 -11.52 -11.93
CA ILE A 105 -10.60 -12.46 -10.83
C ILE A 105 -11.52 -12.10 -9.65
N GLN A 106 -12.44 -13.01 -9.32
CA GLN A 106 -13.45 -12.78 -8.27
C GLN A 106 -12.89 -13.00 -6.85
N CYS A 107 -12.02 -12.10 -6.41
CA CYS A 107 -11.57 -12.02 -5.03
C CYS A 107 -12.59 -11.24 -4.18
N SER A 108 -12.91 -11.73 -2.99
CA SER A 108 -13.91 -11.13 -2.10
C SER A 108 -13.37 -10.69 -0.74
N LYS A 109 -12.19 -11.18 -0.34
CA LYS A 109 -11.59 -10.91 0.97
C LYS A 109 -10.07 -10.97 0.92
N GLY A 110 -9.45 -10.31 1.88
CA GLY A 110 -8.04 -10.46 2.19
C GLY A 110 -7.80 -10.68 3.69
N VAL A 111 -6.64 -11.19 4.03
CA VAL A 111 -6.26 -11.62 5.36
C VAL A 111 -4.89 -11.04 5.70
N VAL A 112 -4.84 -10.23 6.76
CA VAL A 112 -3.59 -9.66 7.25
C VAL A 112 -3.13 -10.46 8.47
N HIS A 113 -1.91 -10.97 8.41
CA HIS A 113 -1.25 -11.67 9.50
C HIS A 113 -0.31 -10.73 10.23
N TYR A 114 -0.47 -10.65 11.54
CA TYR A 114 0.38 -9.88 12.46
C TYR A 114 1.09 -10.84 13.40
N PRO A 115 2.25 -11.39 13.01
CA PRO A 115 2.86 -12.49 13.77
C PRO A 115 3.42 -12.06 15.12
N GLN A 116 3.87 -10.79 15.27
CA GLN A 116 4.36 -10.28 16.56
C GLN A 116 3.23 -10.24 17.60
N GLU A 117 2.03 -9.85 17.16
CA GLU A 117 0.82 -9.80 18.00
C GLU A 117 0.02 -11.11 18.00
N ARG A 118 0.49 -12.16 17.30
CA ARG A 118 -0.22 -13.45 17.10
C ARG A 118 -1.68 -13.27 16.69
N ARG A 119 -1.92 -12.34 15.77
CA ARG A 119 -3.26 -11.92 15.37
C ARG A 119 -3.44 -12.00 13.86
N THR A 120 -4.67 -12.25 13.45
CA THR A 120 -5.09 -12.24 12.06
C THR A 120 -6.34 -11.39 11.92
N GLU A 121 -6.39 -10.55 10.89
CA GLU A 121 -7.53 -9.70 10.58
C GLU A 121 -8.03 -10.01 9.17
N THR A 122 -9.35 -10.18 9.03
CA THR A 122 -9.99 -10.40 7.73
C THR A 122 -10.61 -9.09 7.25
N ILE A 123 -10.33 -8.73 6.00
CA ILE A 123 -10.85 -7.56 5.31
C ILE A 123 -11.78 -8.05 4.22
N VAL A 124 -13.05 -7.65 4.28
CA VAL A 124 -14.06 -7.99 3.27
C VAL A 124 -14.18 -6.85 2.28
N TYR A 125 -14.27 -7.18 1.00
CA TYR A 125 -14.54 -6.22 -0.06
C TYR A 125 -16.04 -6.10 -0.29
N ASP A 126 -16.62 -4.98 0.15
CA ASP A 126 -18.03 -4.63 -0.02
C ASP A 126 -18.24 -3.56 -1.10
N GLU A 127 -19.47 -3.10 -1.28
CA GLU A 127 -19.80 -2.05 -2.26
C GLU A 127 -19.13 -0.72 -1.91
N LYS A 128 -19.06 -0.37 -0.61
CA LYS A 128 -18.41 0.85 -0.14
C LYS A 128 -16.91 0.86 -0.46
N ALA A 129 -16.26 -0.30 -0.40
CA ALA A 129 -14.85 -0.42 -0.76
C ALA A 129 -14.58 0.02 -2.20
N TYR A 130 -15.49 -0.24 -3.14
CA TYR A 130 -15.33 0.22 -4.52
C TYR A 130 -15.23 1.74 -4.60
N ASP A 131 -16.19 2.45 -4.00
CA ASP A 131 -16.24 3.91 -4.01
C ASP A 131 -15.05 4.53 -3.27
N ASP A 132 -14.69 3.96 -2.12
CA ASP A 132 -13.53 4.40 -1.36
C ASP A 132 -12.25 4.29 -2.20
N ILE A 133 -12.04 3.15 -2.88
CA ILE A 133 -10.86 2.95 -3.75
C ILE A 133 -10.86 3.93 -4.92
N GLN A 134 -11.99 4.16 -5.59
CA GLN A 134 -12.09 5.17 -6.67
C GLN A 134 -11.65 6.55 -6.19
N ASN A 135 -12.11 6.95 -5.00
CA ASN A 135 -11.73 8.24 -4.41
C ASN A 135 -10.23 8.30 -4.08
N LEU A 136 -9.64 7.21 -3.55
CA LEU A 136 -8.19 7.15 -3.29
C LEU A 136 -7.38 7.25 -4.58
N LEU A 137 -7.79 6.58 -5.66
CA LEU A 137 -7.12 6.65 -6.97
C LEU A 137 -7.15 8.08 -7.53
N ASN A 138 -8.29 8.77 -7.44
CA ASN A 138 -8.41 10.17 -7.85
C ASN A 138 -7.49 11.09 -7.02
N GLN A 139 -7.41 10.88 -5.71
CA GLN A 139 -6.51 11.64 -4.85
C GLN A 139 -5.03 11.37 -5.18
N ILE A 140 -4.66 10.12 -5.46
CA ILE A 140 -3.30 9.77 -5.89
C ILE A 140 -2.94 10.52 -7.17
N ASN A 141 -3.81 10.45 -8.18
CA ASN A 141 -3.59 11.14 -9.45
C ASN A 141 -3.46 12.65 -9.28
N TYR A 142 -4.31 13.25 -8.45
CA TYR A 142 -4.20 14.67 -8.10
C TYR A 142 -2.85 15.02 -7.47
N ILE A 143 -2.41 14.27 -6.45
CA ILE A 143 -1.13 14.53 -5.78
C ILE A 143 0.05 14.38 -6.77
N LYS A 144 0.06 13.36 -7.61
CA LYS A 144 1.11 13.12 -8.62
C LYS A 144 1.27 14.29 -9.60
N GLN A 145 0.17 14.98 -9.92
CA GLN A 145 0.12 16.11 -10.84
C GLN A 145 0.55 17.45 -10.21
N LEU A 146 0.68 17.54 -8.88
CA LEU A 146 1.13 18.77 -8.25
C LEU A 146 2.57 19.12 -8.68
N ASN A 147 2.79 20.40 -9.00
CA ASN A 147 4.11 20.92 -9.35
C ASN A 147 5.05 21.02 -8.14
N ILE A 148 4.48 21.20 -6.95
CA ILE A 148 5.21 21.29 -5.69
C ILE A 148 4.59 20.33 -4.66
N PRO A 149 5.39 19.79 -3.73
CA PRO A 149 4.88 18.87 -2.72
C PRO A 149 3.86 19.56 -1.79
N PRO A 150 2.82 18.85 -1.31
CA PRO A 150 1.95 19.34 -0.24
C PRO A 150 2.75 19.85 0.95
N LYS A 151 2.29 20.93 1.61
CA LYS A 151 3.03 21.56 2.72
C LYS A 151 3.40 20.53 3.80
N PRO A 152 4.61 20.62 4.39
CA PRO A 152 5.01 19.71 5.45
C PRO A 152 4.18 19.98 6.71
N GLU A 153 3.61 18.93 7.29
CA GLU A 153 2.92 18.97 8.57
C GLU A 153 3.61 17.99 9.52
N PHE A 154 4.18 18.49 10.61
CA PHE A 154 4.89 17.65 11.56
C PHE A 154 3.90 16.83 12.40
N THR A 155 4.11 15.52 12.42
CA THR A 155 3.37 14.59 13.28
C THR A 155 4.36 13.70 14.05
N HIS A 156 3.90 12.98 15.07
CA HIS A 156 4.76 12.06 15.82
C HIS A 156 5.40 10.97 14.94
N LYS A 157 4.75 10.59 13.82
CA LYS A 157 5.28 9.61 12.85
C LYS A 157 6.52 10.14 12.11
N CYS A 158 6.62 11.45 11.93
CA CYS A 158 7.75 12.09 11.23
C CYS A 158 9.09 11.79 11.89
N LYS A 159 9.14 11.63 13.22
CA LYS A 159 10.38 11.30 13.97
C LYS A 159 11.03 9.98 13.54
N LYS A 160 10.26 9.06 12.95
CA LYS A 160 10.72 7.75 12.47
C LYS A 160 10.57 7.61 10.95
N CYS A 161 10.23 8.69 10.25
CA CYS A 161 10.01 8.69 8.82
C CYS A 161 11.34 8.82 8.09
N SER A 162 11.57 7.98 7.07
CA SER A 162 12.77 8.06 6.23
C SER A 162 12.91 9.38 5.46
N TYR A 163 11.81 10.13 5.29
CA TYR A 163 11.79 11.42 4.58
C TYR A 163 11.97 12.62 5.52
N TYR A 164 12.30 12.41 6.80
CA TYR A 164 12.33 13.47 7.80
C TYR A 164 13.24 14.64 7.41
N GLU A 165 14.49 14.34 7.07
CA GLU A 165 15.48 15.37 6.68
C GLU A 165 15.03 16.12 5.42
N LEU A 166 14.53 15.41 4.40
CA LEU A 166 14.00 16.04 3.18
C LEU A 166 12.78 16.95 3.45
N CYS A 167 12.04 16.73 4.53
CA CYS A 167 10.86 17.53 4.87
C CYS A 167 11.16 18.75 5.73
N PHE A 168 12.15 18.68 6.61
CA PHE A 168 12.32 19.62 7.73
C PHE A 168 13.74 20.16 7.92
N CYS A 169 14.72 19.72 7.11
CA CYS A 169 16.05 20.33 7.08
C CYS A 169 16.17 21.40 5.99
#